data_AF-A0A7H4PNG2-F1
#
_entry.id   AF-A0A7H4PNG2-F1
#
_cell.length_a   1.000
_cell.length_b   1.000
_cell.length_c   1.000
_cell.angle_alpha   90.00
_cell.angle_beta   90.00
_cell.angle_gamma   90.00
#
_symmetry.space_group_name_H-M   'P 1'
#
loop_
_entity.id
_entity.type
_entity.pdbx_description
1 polymer ?
#
loop_
_entity_poly.entity_id
_entity_poly.type
_entity_poly.pdbx_seq_one_letter_code
_entity_poly.pdbx_strand_id
1 'polypeptide(L)'
;MSQPGTAYDDPVLGKDPQPAHMKDFVHTQQDNGGVHINSGIPNHAFYLAASALGGFAWEKAGYAWYDAVCDQSLAKDADFSAFARLTIRHGEKRSGKETAEAITQAWERVGVVL
;
A
#
# COMPACT_ATOMS: atom_id res chain seq x y z
N MET A 1 2.36 5.99 8.02
CA MET A 1 1.44 5.02 7.38
C MET A 1 0.04 5.58 7.20
N SER A 2 -0.64 6.00 8.28
CA SER A 2 -2.01 6.55 8.19
C SER A 2 -2.11 7.91 7.51
N GLN A 3 -1.08 8.74 7.63
CA GLN A 3 -0.98 10.06 7.01
C GLN A 3 0.44 10.27 6.47
N PRO A 4 0.79 9.76 5.28
CA PRO A 4 2.08 10.06 4.64
C PRO A 4 2.28 11.57 4.44
N GLY A 5 3.50 12.06 4.64
CA GLY A 5 3.82 13.48 4.49
C GLY A 5 3.66 14.31 5.77
N THR A 6 3.35 13.67 6.89
CA THR A 6 3.12 14.34 8.19
C THR A 6 3.98 13.79 9.33
N ALA A 7 4.98 12.93 9.04
CA ALA A 7 5.80 12.34 10.08
C ALA A 7 6.73 13.35 10.77
N TYR A 8 7.19 14.36 10.02
CA TYR A 8 8.08 15.41 10.53
C TYR A 8 7.98 16.70 9.69
N ASP A 9 8.29 17.81 10.34
CA ASP A 9 8.48 19.14 9.75
C ASP A 9 9.49 19.90 10.63
N ASP A 10 10.76 19.88 10.22
CA ASP A 10 11.89 20.31 11.04
C ASP A 10 12.84 21.23 10.25
N PRO A 11 13.41 22.30 10.86
CA PRO A 11 14.29 23.22 10.15
C PRO A 11 15.59 22.62 9.58
N VAL A 12 16.05 21.49 10.12
CA VAL A 12 17.28 20.81 9.67
C VAL A 12 16.95 19.67 8.72
N LEU A 13 15.95 18.84 9.05
CA LEU A 13 15.57 17.66 8.26
C LEU A 13 14.63 17.99 7.09
N GLY A 14 13.99 19.15 7.11
CA GLY A 14 12.93 19.53 6.18
C GLY A 14 11.58 18.91 6.56
N LYS A 15 10.67 18.82 5.59
CA LYS A 15 9.35 18.22 5.74
C LYS A 15 9.29 16.82 5.12
N ASP A 16 8.52 15.92 5.73
CA ASP A 16 8.23 14.59 5.18
C ASP A 16 7.68 14.69 3.74
N PRO A 17 8.41 14.15 2.73
CA PRO A 17 8.05 14.32 1.33
C PRO A 17 7.06 13.27 0.82
N GLN A 18 6.64 12.30 1.63
CA GLN A 18 5.86 11.16 1.13
C GLN A 18 4.44 11.56 0.69
N PRO A 19 4.03 11.30 -0.56
CA PRO A 19 2.63 11.45 -0.97
C PRO A 19 1.76 10.33 -0.39
N ALA A 20 0.50 10.67 -0.14
CA ALA A 20 -0.50 9.73 0.36
C ALA A 20 -1.37 9.11 -0.75
N HIS A 21 -1.25 9.58 -2.00
CA HIS A 21 -2.12 9.23 -3.13
C HIS A 21 -1.37 9.30 -4.47
N MET A 22 -1.74 8.45 -5.44
CA MET A 22 -1.12 8.36 -6.77
C MET A 22 -1.18 9.65 -7.60
N LYS A 23 -2.17 10.51 -7.35
CA LYS A 23 -2.28 11.83 -8.00
C LYS A 23 -1.07 12.73 -7.72
N ASP A 24 -0.40 12.49 -6.58
CA ASP A 24 0.78 13.23 -6.11
C ASP A 24 2.05 12.37 -6.25
N PHE A 25 2.01 11.29 -7.06
CA PHE A 25 3.15 10.42 -7.28
C PHE A 25 4.34 11.22 -7.83
N VAL A 26 5.51 11.04 -7.21
CA VAL A 26 6.70 11.80 -7.57
C VAL A 26 7.48 11.04 -8.63
N HIS A 27 7.51 11.58 -9.85
CA HIS A 27 8.36 11.09 -10.92
C HIS A 27 9.76 11.71 -10.78
N THR A 28 10.75 10.88 -10.42
CA THR A 28 12.14 11.32 -10.22
C THR A 28 13.13 10.21 -10.58
N GLN A 29 14.38 10.58 -10.82
CA GLN A 29 15.51 9.62 -10.92
C GLN A 29 16.33 9.55 -9.62
N GLN A 30 16.11 10.47 -8.69
CA GLN A 30 16.70 10.43 -7.35
C GLN A 30 16.09 9.27 -6.56
N ASP A 31 16.73 8.90 -5.45
CA ASP A 31 16.16 7.91 -4.52
C ASP A 31 15.78 6.60 -5.24
N ASN A 32 16.62 6.16 -6.19
CA ASN A 32 16.40 4.99 -7.03
C ASN A 32 15.02 4.97 -7.74
N GLY A 33 14.52 6.14 -8.15
CA GLY A 33 13.17 6.27 -8.70
C GLY A 33 12.11 6.66 -7.66
N GLY A 34 12.51 7.19 -6.52
CA GLY A 34 11.61 7.60 -5.44
C GLY A 34 11.09 6.43 -4.59
N VAL A 35 11.91 5.41 -4.33
CA VAL A 35 11.47 4.22 -3.58
C VAL A 35 11.07 4.55 -2.14
N HIS A 36 11.77 5.46 -1.47
CA HIS A 36 11.41 5.93 -0.12
C HIS A 36 10.32 6.98 -0.19
N ILE A 37 10.40 7.89 -1.17
CA ILE A 37 9.41 8.98 -1.37
C ILE A 37 8.01 8.39 -1.61
N ASN A 38 7.84 7.52 -2.60
CA ASN A 38 6.52 7.04 -3.04
C ASN A 38 5.98 5.88 -2.18
N SER A 39 6.75 5.35 -1.21
CA SER A 39 6.31 4.24 -0.34
C SER A 39 5.12 4.60 0.57
N GLY A 40 4.84 5.89 0.77
CA GLY A 40 3.66 6.37 1.48
C GLY A 40 2.34 5.86 0.90
N ILE A 41 2.24 5.76 -0.42
CA ILE A 41 1.04 5.32 -1.15
C ILE A 41 0.64 3.88 -0.78
N PRO A 42 1.50 2.85 -0.99
CA PRO A 42 1.15 1.48 -0.61
C PRO A 42 1.05 1.29 0.92
N ASN A 43 1.81 2.06 1.71
CA ASN A 43 1.69 2.04 3.18
C ASN A 43 0.31 2.52 3.64
N HIS A 44 -0.22 3.56 3.00
CA HIS A 44 -1.55 4.09 3.31
C HIS A 44 -2.65 3.13 2.87
N ALA A 45 -2.49 2.43 1.74
CA ALA A 45 -3.39 1.34 1.34
C ALA A 45 -3.45 0.22 2.39
N PHE A 46 -2.32 -0.26 2.89
CA PHE A 46 -2.31 -1.27 3.97
C PHE A 46 -3.03 -0.76 5.22
N TYR A 47 -2.76 0.47 5.65
CA TYR A 47 -3.42 1.08 6.80
C TYR A 47 -4.94 1.13 6.62
N LEU A 48 -5.42 1.57 5.45
CA LEU A 48 -6.86 1.67 5.16
C LEU A 48 -7.53 0.29 5.17
N ALA A 49 -6.90 -0.71 4.56
CA ALA A 49 -7.41 -2.08 4.54
C ALA A 49 -7.48 -2.67 5.96
N ALA A 50 -6.40 -2.58 6.73
CA ALA A 50 -6.35 -3.07 8.10
C ALA A 50 -7.38 -2.35 9.01
N SER A 51 -7.53 -1.03 8.83
CA SER A 51 -8.50 -0.24 9.60
C SER A 51 -9.94 -0.61 9.27
N ALA A 52 -10.25 -0.85 7.99
CA ALA A 52 -11.58 -1.27 7.55
C ALA A 52 -11.95 -2.68 8.04
N LEU A 53 -10.98 -3.59 8.08
CA LEU A 53 -11.17 -4.97 8.53
C LEU A 53 -11.28 -5.11 10.05
N GLY A 54 -10.70 -4.18 10.80
CA GLY A 54 -10.67 -4.20 12.27
C GLY A 54 -9.92 -5.40 12.85
N GLY A 55 -10.05 -5.58 14.16
CA GLY A 55 -9.36 -6.66 14.89
C GLY A 55 -7.84 -6.53 14.81
N PHE A 56 -7.16 -7.68 14.83
CA PHE A 56 -5.71 -7.70 14.71
C PHE A 56 -5.28 -7.66 13.24
N ALA A 57 -4.52 -6.62 12.87
CA ALA A 57 -4.14 -6.38 11.48
C ALA A 57 -3.43 -7.57 10.80
N TRP A 58 -2.70 -8.39 11.56
CA TRP A 58 -1.98 -9.54 11.03
C TRP A 58 -2.88 -10.73 10.64
N GLU A 59 -4.11 -10.81 11.13
CA GLU A 59 -4.99 -11.97 10.91
C GLU A 59 -5.62 -11.99 9.51
N LYS A 60 -5.89 -10.81 8.92
CA LYS A 60 -6.51 -10.66 7.60
C LYS A 60 -5.62 -9.88 6.64
N ALA A 61 -5.48 -8.57 6.83
CA ALA A 61 -4.69 -7.70 5.94
C ALA A 61 -3.22 -8.15 5.89
N GLY A 62 -2.61 -8.46 7.04
CA GLY A 62 -1.23 -8.91 7.11
C GLY A 62 -0.99 -10.20 6.35
N TYR A 63 -1.85 -11.21 6.49
CA TYR A 63 -1.71 -12.44 5.71
C TYR A 63 -1.96 -12.23 4.21
N ALA A 64 -2.87 -11.34 3.81
CA ALA A 64 -3.05 -11.02 2.39
C ALA A 64 -1.78 -10.41 1.77
N TRP A 65 -1.09 -9.52 2.49
CA TRP A 65 0.20 -8.95 2.06
C TRP A 65 1.33 -9.99 2.09
N TYR A 66 1.39 -10.81 3.13
CA TYR A 66 2.40 -11.85 3.27
C TYR A 66 2.30 -12.88 2.13
N ASP A 67 1.09 -13.39 1.88
CA ASP A 67 0.83 -14.35 0.82
C ASP A 67 1.09 -13.74 -0.57
N ALA A 68 0.81 -12.44 -0.77
CA ALA A 68 1.16 -11.74 -2.00
C ALA A 68 2.68 -11.65 -2.24
N VAL A 69 3.49 -11.38 -1.21
CA VAL A 69 4.96 -11.38 -1.31
C VAL A 69 5.53 -12.79 -1.53
N CYS A 70 4.86 -13.82 -1.00
CA CYS A 70 5.23 -15.21 -1.21
C CYS A 70 4.72 -15.81 -2.53
N ASP A 71 3.91 -15.07 -3.30
CA ASP A 71 3.36 -15.55 -4.58
C ASP A 71 4.46 -15.63 -5.65
N GLN A 72 4.68 -16.82 -6.21
CA GLN A 72 5.68 -17.05 -7.25
C GLN A 72 5.39 -16.28 -8.56
N SER A 73 4.16 -15.82 -8.76
CA SER A 73 3.78 -14.97 -9.89
C SER A 73 4.08 -13.48 -9.68
N LEU A 74 4.51 -13.06 -8.48
CA LEU A 74 4.96 -11.70 -8.24
C LEU A 74 6.28 -11.44 -8.97
N ALA A 75 6.22 -10.63 -10.01
CA ALA A 75 7.40 -10.20 -10.76
C ALA A 75 8.32 -9.33 -9.89
N LYS A 76 9.63 -9.39 -10.13
CA LYS A 76 10.63 -8.61 -9.38
C LYS A 76 10.51 -7.10 -9.60
N ASP A 77 9.88 -6.71 -10.70
CA ASP A 77 9.61 -5.35 -11.15
C ASP A 77 8.10 -5.03 -11.14
N ALA A 78 7.32 -5.75 -10.32
CA ALA A 78 5.90 -5.50 -10.18
C ALA A 78 5.59 -4.06 -9.75
N ASP A 79 4.63 -3.44 -10.43
CA ASP A 79 4.10 -2.14 -10.06
C ASP A 79 3.03 -2.24 -8.95
N PHE A 80 2.53 -1.08 -8.50
CA PHE A 80 1.51 -1.03 -7.46
C PHE A 80 0.22 -1.77 -7.84
N SER A 81 -0.23 -1.66 -9.10
CA SER A 81 -1.45 -2.33 -9.55
C SER A 81 -1.28 -3.87 -9.59
N ALA A 82 -0.11 -4.36 -9.98
CA ALA A 82 0.22 -5.78 -9.97
C ALA A 82 0.23 -6.34 -8.54
N PHE A 83 0.87 -5.63 -7.61
CA PHE A 83 0.88 -6.03 -6.20
C PHE A 83 -0.53 -5.96 -5.58
N ALA A 84 -1.29 -4.90 -5.88
CA ALA A 84 -2.67 -4.74 -5.41
C ALA A 84 -3.57 -5.92 -5.81
N ARG A 85 -3.51 -6.35 -7.07
CA ARG A 85 -4.27 -7.53 -7.56
C ARG A 85 -3.92 -8.81 -6.79
N LEU A 86 -2.66 -9.00 -6.41
CA LEU A 86 -2.25 -10.16 -5.61
C LEU A 86 -2.78 -10.09 -4.18
N THR A 87 -2.72 -8.92 -3.54
CA THR A 87 -3.28 -8.75 -2.18
C THR A 87 -4.78 -9.03 -2.13
N ILE A 88 -5.55 -8.60 -3.15
CA ILE A 88 -6.98 -8.85 -3.24
C ILE A 88 -7.27 -10.35 -3.43
N ARG A 89 -6.55 -10.99 -4.37
CA ARG A 89 -6.69 -12.42 -4.64
C ARG A 89 -6.42 -13.27 -3.40
N HIS A 90 -5.32 -13.01 -2.69
CA HIS A 90 -4.96 -13.77 -1.49
C HIS A 90 -5.87 -13.44 -0.31
N GLY A 91 -6.27 -12.18 -0.16
CA GLY A 91 -7.27 -11.76 0.82
C GLY A 91 -8.60 -12.49 0.65
N GLU A 92 -9.11 -12.59 -0.59
CA GLU A 92 -10.32 -13.35 -0.91
C GLU A 92 -10.14 -14.83 -0.57
N LYS A 93 -9.05 -15.43 -1.07
CA LYS A 93 -8.77 -16.85 -0.90
C LYS A 93 -8.70 -17.27 0.57
N ARG A 94 -8.14 -16.43 1.43
CA ARG A 94 -7.88 -16.76 2.84
C ARG A 94 -8.98 -16.31 3.79
N SER A 95 -9.60 -15.17 3.52
CA SER A 95 -10.49 -14.49 4.49
C SER A 95 -11.83 -14.05 3.89
N GLY A 96 -12.11 -14.44 2.64
CA GLY A 96 -13.39 -14.24 1.98
C GLY A 96 -13.56 -12.88 1.32
N LYS A 97 -14.70 -12.71 0.64
CA LYS A 97 -15.00 -11.56 -0.23
C LYS A 97 -14.96 -10.22 0.48
N GLU A 98 -15.44 -10.15 1.73
CA GLU A 98 -15.41 -8.92 2.53
C GLU A 98 -13.97 -8.40 2.71
N THR A 99 -12.99 -9.31 2.84
CA THR A 99 -11.58 -8.93 2.93
C THR A 99 -11.06 -8.42 1.60
N ALA A 100 -11.42 -9.08 0.50
CA ALA A 100 -11.06 -8.66 -0.85
C ALA A 100 -11.62 -7.27 -1.18
N GLU A 101 -12.88 -7.00 -0.82
CA GLU A 101 -13.56 -5.72 -1.00
C GLU A 101 -12.90 -4.60 -0.18
N ALA A 102 -12.57 -4.85 1.09
CA ALA A 102 -11.87 -3.88 1.94
C ALA A 102 -10.48 -3.52 1.38
N ILE A 103 -9.73 -4.52 0.90
CA ILE A 103 -8.42 -4.31 0.27
C ILE A 103 -8.57 -3.55 -1.06
N THR A 104 -9.57 -3.89 -1.87
CA THR A 104 -9.87 -3.20 -3.13
C THR A 104 -10.14 -1.72 -2.89
N GLN A 105 -11.06 -1.40 -1.98
CA GLN A 105 -11.40 -0.01 -1.63
C GLN A 105 -10.20 0.74 -1.07
N ALA A 106 -9.30 0.07 -0.34
CA ALA A 106 -8.09 0.71 0.18
C ALA A 106 -7.10 1.11 -0.92
N TRP A 107 -6.91 0.27 -1.93
CA TRP A 107 -6.09 0.60 -3.11
C TRP A 107 -6.70 1.72 -3.95
N GLU A 108 -8.02 1.66 -4.18
CA GLU A 108 -8.75 2.72 -4.91
C GLU A 108 -8.65 4.07 -4.20
N ARG A 109 -8.74 4.09 -2.86
CA ARG A 109 -8.62 5.31 -2.05
C ARG A 109 -7.26 5.99 -2.12
N VAL A 110 -6.21 5.26 -2.49
CA VAL A 110 -4.88 5.84 -2.74
C VAL A 110 -4.61 6.06 -4.23
N GLY A 111 -5.62 5.86 -5.09
CA GLY A 111 -5.56 6.13 -6.52
C GLY A 111 -4.92 5.02 -7.35
N VAL A 112 -4.78 3.81 -6.81
CA VAL A 112 -4.35 2.63 -7.57
C VAL A 112 -5.60 1.92 -8.09
N VAL A 113 -5.95 2.19 -9.35
CA VAL A 113 -7.10 1.59 -10.04
C VAL A 113 -6.65 0.27 -10.70
N LEU A 114 -7.53 -0.74 -10.68
CA LEU A 114 -7.20 -2.14 -11.03
C LEU A 114 -7.82 -2.63 -12.32
#